data_AF-A0A2L0CC65-F1
#
_entry.id   AF-A0A2L0CC65-F1
#
_cell.length_a   1.000
_cell.length_b   1.000
_cell.length_c   1.000
_cell.angle_alpha   90.00
_cell.angle_beta   90.00
_cell.angle_gamma   90.00
#
_symmetry.space_group_name_H-M   'P 1'
#
loop_
_entity.id
_entity.type
_entity.pdbx_description
1 polymer ?
#
loop_
_entity_poly.entity_id
_entity_poly.type
_entity_poly.pdbx_seq_one_letter_code
_entity_poly.pdbx_strand_id
1 'polypeptide(L)'
;LTAKALGVELLIHYGHSCLIPVDQTDGVKVLYIFVDIKIDPLHFVETIKLNFPPTTKIGLVSTIQFVTTLQAVSVSLKEAGYEISIPQFKPLSPGEILGCTAPFIRCVDIVIYLGDGRFHLEAVMIANPKIAAYRYDPYDKKFTQEHYDHDQMRRIRKESIDKAAMAGTFGVIVGTLGRQGSPKVVEHIVKRLEEKNKQTVVILLSELFPDKLDLFYNVDAFVQIACPRLS
;
A
#
# COMPACT_ATOMS: atom_id res chain seq x y z
N LEU A 1 -11.01 -15.05 -13.43
CA LEU A 1 -12.30 -15.18 -14.16
C LEU A 1 -12.12 -14.94 -15.66
N THR A 2 -11.67 -13.76 -16.10
CA THR A 2 -11.45 -13.47 -17.53
C THR A 2 -10.51 -14.46 -18.22
N ALA A 3 -9.34 -14.73 -17.65
CA ALA A 3 -8.39 -15.71 -18.19
C ALA A 3 -9.05 -17.09 -18.40
N LYS A 4 -9.79 -17.59 -17.41
CA LYS A 4 -10.54 -18.85 -17.49
C LYS A 4 -11.63 -18.79 -18.57
N ALA A 5 -12.39 -17.71 -18.65
CA ALA A 5 -13.43 -17.52 -19.66
C ALA A 5 -12.88 -17.49 -21.08
N LEU A 6 -11.63 -17.03 -21.25
CA LEU A 6 -10.90 -17.04 -22.52
C LEU A 6 -10.17 -18.36 -22.80
N GLY A 7 -10.29 -19.38 -21.94
CA GLY A 7 -9.59 -20.66 -22.11
C GLY A 7 -8.08 -20.58 -21.88
N VAL A 8 -7.60 -19.58 -21.14
CA VAL A 8 -6.17 -19.43 -20.83
C VAL A 8 -5.72 -20.49 -19.83
N GLU A 9 -4.66 -21.22 -20.18
CA GLU A 9 -4.08 -22.28 -19.35
C GLU A 9 -2.98 -21.77 -18.40
N LEU A 10 -2.29 -20.69 -18.78
CA LEU A 10 -1.21 -20.06 -18.03
C LEU A 10 -1.32 -18.52 -18.08
N LEU A 11 -1.31 -17.90 -16.91
CA LEU A 11 -1.21 -16.45 -16.74
C LEU A 11 0.20 -16.10 -16.27
N ILE A 12 0.90 -15.22 -16.99
CA ILE A 12 2.21 -14.71 -16.56
C ILE A 12 2.00 -13.32 -15.94
N HIS A 13 2.36 -13.17 -14.67
CA HIS A 13 2.14 -11.95 -13.89
C HIS A 13 3.48 -11.29 -13.55
N TYR A 14 3.78 -10.18 -14.21
CA TYR A 14 5.04 -9.47 -14.03
C TYR A 14 4.97 -8.41 -12.92
N GLY A 15 6.08 -8.23 -12.22
CA GLY A 15 6.37 -7.01 -11.46
C GLY A 15 5.75 -6.89 -10.08
N HIS A 16 4.98 -7.88 -9.61
CA HIS A 16 4.33 -7.86 -8.30
C HIS A 16 4.61 -9.10 -7.47
N SER A 17 4.56 -8.91 -6.15
CA SER A 17 4.61 -9.99 -5.17
C SER A 17 3.43 -10.96 -5.29
N CYS A 18 3.69 -12.23 -4.99
CA CYS A 18 2.67 -13.27 -4.93
C CYS A 18 1.85 -13.14 -3.64
N LEU A 19 0.91 -12.19 -3.62
CA LEU A 19 0.06 -11.93 -2.44
C LEU A 19 -1.10 -12.92 -2.30
N ILE A 20 -1.38 -13.68 -3.35
CA ILE A 20 -2.44 -14.69 -3.39
C ILE A 20 -1.77 -16.07 -3.39
N PRO A 21 -2.16 -16.96 -2.47
CA PRO A 21 -1.67 -18.34 -2.49
C PRO A 21 -1.97 -19.02 -3.82
N VAL A 22 -0.98 -19.71 -4.39
CA VAL A 22 -1.04 -20.30 -5.74
C VAL A 22 -2.07 -21.43 -5.84
N ASP A 23 -2.37 -22.10 -4.72
CA ASP A 23 -3.44 -23.08 -4.59
C ASP A 23 -4.85 -22.49 -4.74
N GLN A 24 -4.97 -21.16 -4.72
CA GLN A 24 -6.24 -20.44 -4.77
C GLN A 24 -6.47 -19.73 -6.12
N THR A 25 -5.72 -20.09 -7.16
CA THR A 25 -5.90 -19.58 -8.52
C THR A 25 -6.82 -20.51 -9.32
N ASP A 26 -8.12 -20.51 -8.99
CA ASP A 26 -9.21 -21.36 -9.53
C ASP A 26 -9.05 -21.81 -11.01
N GLY A 27 -8.32 -22.91 -11.23
CA GLY A 27 -8.18 -23.56 -12.53
C GLY A 27 -7.30 -22.83 -13.57
N VAL A 28 -6.53 -21.81 -13.18
CA VAL A 28 -5.56 -21.15 -14.07
C VAL A 28 -4.19 -21.19 -13.40
N LYS A 29 -3.17 -21.73 -14.09
CA LYS A 29 -1.79 -21.70 -13.58
C LYS A 29 -1.28 -20.27 -13.64
N VAL A 30 -0.63 -19.79 -12.60
CA VAL A 30 -0.06 -18.43 -12.56
C VAL A 30 1.44 -18.51 -12.33
N LEU A 31 2.21 -17.92 -13.24
CA LEU A 31 3.65 -17.75 -13.11
C LEU A 31 3.95 -16.29 -12.77
N TYR A 32 4.44 -16.05 -11.56
CA TYR A 32 4.91 -14.72 -11.16
C TYR A 32 6.35 -14.52 -11.64
N ILE A 33 6.57 -13.42 -12.35
CA ILE A 33 7.90 -12.98 -12.78
C ILE A 33 8.26 -11.73 -12.00
N PHE A 34 9.15 -11.89 -11.02
CA PHE A 34 9.71 -10.75 -10.31
C PHE A 34 10.62 -9.95 -11.23
N VAL A 35 10.40 -8.64 -11.24
CA VAL A 35 11.23 -7.70 -11.99
C VAL A 35 12.15 -7.04 -10.99
N ASP A 36 13.44 -7.34 -11.08
CA ASP A 36 14.49 -6.77 -10.24
C ASP A 36 15.16 -5.63 -11.00
N ILE A 37 14.94 -4.38 -10.55
CA ILE A 37 15.49 -3.20 -11.19
C ILE A 37 16.87 -2.93 -10.60
N LYS A 38 17.88 -2.93 -11.47
CA LYS A 38 19.25 -2.63 -11.09
C LYS A 38 19.44 -1.13 -10.97
N ILE A 39 20.05 -0.72 -9.86
CA ILE A 39 20.39 0.67 -9.54
C ILE A 39 21.85 0.74 -9.13
N ASP A 40 22.34 1.93 -8.79
CA ASP A 40 23.67 2.16 -8.22
C ASP A 40 23.62 2.03 -6.68
N PRO A 41 23.94 0.85 -6.09
CA PRO A 41 23.89 0.66 -4.65
C PRO A 41 24.96 1.47 -3.91
N LEU A 42 26.10 1.72 -4.57
CA LEU A 42 27.21 2.46 -3.96
C LEU A 42 26.79 3.91 -3.72
N HIS A 43 26.18 4.54 -4.72
CA HIS A 43 25.65 5.89 -4.54
C HIS A 43 24.63 5.96 -3.40
N PHE A 44 23.74 4.97 -3.26
CA PHE A 44 22.76 4.97 -2.18
C PHE A 44 23.43 4.82 -0.80
N VAL A 45 24.41 3.91 -0.66
CA VAL A 45 25.20 3.74 0.57
C VAL A 45 25.93 5.04 0.94
N GLU A 46 26.64 5.65 0.00
CA GLU A 46 27.38 6.89 0.25
C GLU A 46 26.46 8.08 0.55
N THR A 47 25.27 8.11 -0.07
CA THR A 47 24.24 9.11 0.28
C THR A 47 23.80 8.97 1.74
N ILE A 48 23.56 7.75 2.22
CA ILE A 48 23.20 7.52 3.64
C ILE A 48 24.34 7.96 4.56
N LYS A 49 25.58 7.55 4.25
CA LYS A 49 26.76 7.90 5.05
C LYS A 49 27.04 9.39 5.12
N LEU A 50 26.77 10.11 4.03
CA LEU A 50 26.95 11.56 3.97
C LEU A 50 25.95 12.30 4.88
N ASN A 51 24.72 11.78 5.01
CA ASN A 51 23.63 12.49 5.67
C ASN A 51 23.42 12.09 7.14
N PHE A 52 23.84 10.88 7.54
CA PHE A 52 23.57 10.37 8.89
C PHE A 52 24.81 9.74 9.52
N PRO A 53 25.05 9.96 10.83
CA PRO A 53 26.07 9.23 11.56
C PRO A 53 25.66 7.76 11.78
N PRO A 54 26.62 6.84 12.03
CA PRO A 54 26.32 5.43 12.30
C PRO A 54 25.43 5.18 13.53
N THR A 55 25.33 6.16 14.44
CA THR A 55 24.47 6.10 15.64
C THR A 55 22.99 6.28 15.33
N THR A 56 22.62 6.77 14.14
CA THR A 56 21.22 6.89 13.72
C THR A 56 20.64 5.51 13.45
N LYS A 57 19.48 5.23 14.02
CA LYS A 57 18.72 4.00 13.79
C LYS A 57 17.88 4.13 12.54
N ILE A 58 18.18 3.36 11.50
CA ILE A 58 17.60 3.52 10.17
C ILE A 58 16.73 2.32 9.82
N GLY A 59 15.45 2.55 9.57
CA GLY A 59 14.58 1.57 8.89
C GLY A 59 14.70 1.69 7.38
N LEU A 60 14.99 0.62 6.65
CA LEU A 60 14.96 0.64 5.17
C LEU A 60 13.74 -0.10 4.64
N VAL A 61 13.04 0.54 3.71
CA VAL A 61 11.86 -0.01 3.02
C VAL A 61 11.91 0.28 1.52
N SER A 62 11.17 -0.48 0.72
CA SER A 62 11.16 -0.42 -0.74
C SER A 62 9.90 -1.08 -1.33
N THR A 63 9.67 -0.92 -2.62
CA THR A 63 8.79 -1.83 -3.39
C THR A 63 9.55 -3.09 -3.81
N ILE A 64 8.81 -4.12 -4.21
CA ILE A 64 9.35 -5.43 -4.62
C ILE A 64 10.47 -5.32 -5.66
N GLN A 65 10.40 -4.32 -6.56
CA GLN A 65 11.37 -4.18 -7.64
C GLN A 65 12.79 -3.82 -7.19
N PHE A 66 12.97 -3.29 -5.97
CA PHE A 66 14.30 -2.93 -5.45
C PHE A 66 14.67 -3.67 -4.15
N VAL A 67 13.86 -4.62 -3.68
CA VAL A 67 14.12 -5.35 -2.42
C VAL A 67 15.48 -6.04 -2.45
N THR A 68 15.89 -6.63 -3.57
CA THR A 68 17.22 -7.26 -3.70
C THR A 68 18.34 -6.29 -3.37
N THR A 69 18.29 -5.08 -3.94
CA THR A 69 19.29 -4.04 -3.70
C THR A 69 19.20 -3.51 -2.26
N LEU A 70 17.99 -3.35 -1.73
CA LEU A 70 17.76 -2.93 -0.34
C LEU A 70 18.45 -3.88 0.65
N GLN A 71 18.37 -5.20 0.42
CA GLN A 71 19.03 -6.21 1.25
C GLN A 71 20.55 -6.10 1.18
N ALA A 72 21.11 -5.97 -0.03
CA ALA A 72 22.56 -5.82 -0.23
C ALA A 72 23.10 -4.55 0.47
N VAL A 73 22.40 -3.43 0.31
CA VAL A 73 22.73 -2.14 0.97
C VAL A 73 22.63 -2.26 2.49
N SER A 74 21.62 -2.97 3.00
CA SER A 74 21.49 -3.22 4.44
C SER A 74 22.70 -3.96 5.02
N VAL A 75 23.23 -4.95 4.31
CA VAL A 75 24.42 -5.70 4.75
C VAL A 75 25.64 -4.77 4.76
N SER A 76 25.89 -4.05 3.68
CA SER A 76 27.04 -3.14 3.56
C SER A 76 27.03 -2.03 4.62
N LEU A 77 25.86 -1.45 4.92
CA LEU A 77 25.73 -0.43 5.96
C LEU A 77 25.97 -1.01 7.37
N LYS A 78 25.49 -2.22 7.65
CA LYS A 78 25.76 -2.90 8.93
C LYS A 78 27.25 -3.19 9.11
N GLU A 79 27.94 -3.64 8.06
CA GLU A 79 29.40 -3.84 8.06
C GLU A 79 30.15 -2.52 8.30
N ALA A 80 29.60 -1.40 7.83
CA ALA A 80 30.12 -0.05 8.09
C ALA A 80 29.72 0.51 9.47
N GLY A 81 29.05 -0.27 10.32
CA GLY A 81 28.72 0.09 11.71
C GLY A 81 27.39 0.80 11.92
N TYR A 82 26.50 0.85 10.93
CA TYR A 82 25.17 1.47 11.06
C TYR A 82 24.14 0.54 11.70
N GLU A 83 23.25 1.09 12.52
CA GLU A 83 22.10 0.36 13.07
C GLU A 83 20.93 0.31 12.06
N ILE A 84 20.92 -0.72 11.19
CA ILE A 84 19.91 -0.89 10.14
C ILE A 84 18.84 -1.93 10.51
N SER A 85 17.57 -1.53 10.40
CA SER A 85 16.39 -2.38 10.54
C SER A 85 15.68 -2.55 9.20
N ILE A 86 15.24 -3.77 8.89
CA ILE A 86 14.44 -4.11 7.70
C ILE A 86 13.08 -4.64 8.18
N PRO A 87 12.06 -3.77 8.33
CA PRO A 87 10.77 -4.18 8.86
C PRO A 87 10.03 -5.06 7.84
N GLN A 88 9.15 -5.93 8.32
CA GLN A 88 8.36 -6.83 7.47
C GLN A 88 6.90 -6.82 7.91
N PHE A 89 5.99 -6.75 6.95
CA PHE A 89 4.57 -7.02 7.15
C PHE A 89 4.18 -8.25 6.34
N LYS A 90 4.01 -9.41 6.99
CA LYS A 90 3.68 -10.65 6.27
C LYS A 90 2.34 -10.53 5.53
N PRO A 91 2.22 -11.05 4.30
CA PRO A 91 3.16 -11.97 3.64
C PRO A 91 4.28 -11.31 2.81
N LEU A 92 4.43 -9.98 2.85
CA LEU A 92 5.44 -9.27 2.07
C LEU A 92 6.86 -9.65 2.45
N SER A 93 7.79 -9.49 1.51
CA SER A 93 9.22 -9.69 1.74
C SER A 93 9.75 -8.70 2.79
N PRO A 94 10.83 -9.00 3.52
CA PRO A 94 11.45 -8.02 4.43
C PRO A 94 11.86 -6.75 3.67
N GLY A 95 11.44 -5.59 4.19
CA GLY A 95 11.65 -4.29 3.60
C GLY A 95 10.63 -3.92 2.52
N GLU A 96 9.77 -4.85 2.09
CA GLU A 96 8.76 -4.58 1.08
C GLU A 96 7.52 -3.90 1.68
N ILE A 97 7.04 -2.85 1.01
CA ILE A 97 5.81 -2.14 1.32
C ILE A 97 4.91 -2.02 0.09
N LEU A 98 3.61 -1.88 0.33
CA LEU A 98 2.59 -1.56 -0.68
C LEU A 98 1.93 -0.24 -0.32
N GLY A 99 1.30 0.43 -1.29
CA GLY A 99 0.53 1.64 -0.98
C GLY A 99 -0.60 1.41 0.02
N CYS A 100 -1.15 0.19 0.08
CA CYS A 100 -2.20 -0.19 1.02
C CYS A 100 -1.68 -0.85 2.32
N THR A 101 -0.38 -1.22 2.37
CA THR A 101 0.16 -2.04 3.45
C THR A 101 1.57 -1.59 3.81
N ALA A 102 1.74 -1.08 5.03
CA ALA A 102 3.04 -0.71 5.58
C ALA A 102 3.18 -1.27 7.01
N PRO A 103 4.39 -1.66 7.43
CA PRO A 103 4.64 -2.12 8.79
C PRO A 103 4.59 -0.97 9.79
N PHE A 104 4.22 -1.28 11.04
CA PHE A 104 4.53 -0.41 12.18
C PHE A 104 6.01 -0.60 12.53
N ILE A 105 6.80 0.45 12.32
CA ILE A 105 8.25 0.42 12.50
C ILE A 105 8.55 0.88 13.93
N ARG A 106 9.34 0.09 14.65
CA ARG A 106 9.73 0.38 16.04
C ARG A 106 11.24 0.50 16.12
N CYS A 107 11.71 1.26 17.12
CA CYS A 107 13.12 1.38 17.45
C CYS A 107 13.99 1.94 16.31
N VAL A 108 13.44 2.85 15.50
CA VAL A 108 14.19 3.61 14.49
C VAL A 108 13.98 5.10 14.70
N ASP A 109 14.98 5.90 14.36
CA ASP A 109 14.90 7.36 14.37
C ASP A 109 14.31 7.85 13.04
N ILE A 110 14.71 7.19 11.94
CA ILE A 110 14.32 7.54 10.58
C ILE A 110 13.92 6.30 9.79
N VAL A 111 13.10 6.52 8.76
CA VAL A 111 12.84 5.53 7.71
C VAL A 111 13.29 6.08 6.36
N ILE A 112 14.00 5.26 5.60
CA ILE A 112 14.43 5.58 4.23
C ILE A 112 13.73 4.63 3.28
N TYR A 113 12.96 5.20 2.35
CA TYR A 113 12.35 4.49 1.25
C TYR A 113 13.24 4.55 0.00
N LEU A 114 13.57 3.39 -0.54
CA LEU A 114 14.20 3.23 -1.83
C LEU A 114 13.13 3.06 -2.91
N GLY A 115 12.99 4.05 -3.79
CA GLY A 115 12.06 3.97 -4.91
C GLY A 115 11.63 5.34 -5.43
N ASP A 116 10.98 5.31 -6.58
CA ASP A 116 10.37 6.48 -7.19
C ASP A 116 8.97 6.76 -6.63
N GLY A 117 8.51 8.00 -6.80
CA GLY A 117 7.21 8.45 -6.33
C GLY A 117 7.06 8.44 -4.80
N ARG A 118 5.91 8.94 -4.33
CA ARG A 118 5.62 9.10 -2.88
C ARG A 118 4.56 8.11 -2.38
N PHE A 119 3.80 7.50 -3.28
CA PHE A 119 2.60 6.73 -2.94
C PHE A 119 2.83 5.61 -1.92
N HIS A 120 3.92 4.85 -2.06
CA HIS A 120 4.28 3.79 -1.12
C HIS A 120 4.79 4.34 0.20
N LEU A 121 5.66 5.35 0.16
CA LEU A 121 6.19 6.00 1.36
C LEU A 121 5.09 6.67 2.18
N GLU A 122 4.06 7.24 1.54
CA GLU A 122 2.91 7.78 2.26
C GLU A 122 2.21 6.73 3.12
N ALA A 123 2.13 5.47 2.70
CA ALA A 123 1.57 4.40 3.52
C ALA A 123 2.39 4.22 4.83
N VAL A 124 3.71 4.30 4.72
CA VAL A 124 4.62 4.25 5.88
C VAL A 124 4.45 5.49 6.76
N MET A 125 4.39 6.69 6.17
CA MET A 125 4.20 7.94 6.92
C MET A 125 2.87 7.94 7.66
N ILE A 126 1.77 7.53 7.00
CA ILE A 126 0.44 7.39 7.60
C ILE A 126 0.48 6.45 8.81
N ALA A 127 1.13 5.29 8.68
CA ALA A 127 1.22 4.29 9.75
C ALA A 127 2.18 4.69 10.88
N ASN A 128 3.18 5.53 10.59
CA ASN A 128 4.28 5.87 11.49
C ASN A 128 4.49 7.40 11.59
N PRO A 129 3.50 8.16 12.10
CA PRO A 129 3.49 9.63 12.05
C PRO A 129 4.63 10.35 12.79
N LYS A 130 5.38 9.63 13.63
CA LYS A 130 6.44 10.19 14.48
C LYS A 130 7.86 9.93 13.94
N ILE A 131 7.98 9.13 12.89
CA ILE A 131 9.29 8.76 12.33
C ILE A 131 9.59 9.71 11.18
N ALA A 132 10.80 10.27 11.16
CA ALA A 132 11.22 11.09 10.02
C ALA A 132 11.39 10.21 8.78
N ALA A 133 10.70 10.56 7.70
CA ALA A 133 10.69 9.80 6.47
C ALA A 133 11.58 10.47 5.41
N TYR A 134 12.38 9.65 4.73
CA TYR A 134 13.21 10.06 3.62
C TYR A 134 12.94 9.18 2.41
N ARG A 135 13.12 9.74 1.22
CA ARG A 135 13.05 9.04 -0.04
C ARG A 135 14.37 9.17 -0.77
N TYR A 136 14.88 8.05 -1.24
CA TYR A 136 15.93 8.00 -2.24
C TYR A 136 15.34 7.53 -3.57
N ASP A 137 15.35 8.44 -4.55
CA ASP A 137 14.98 8.14 -5.91
C ASP A 137 16.20 7.60 -6.68
N PRO A 138 16.21 6.31 -7.07
CA PRO A 138 17.40 5.73 -7.70
C PRO A 138 17.63 6.18 -9.14
N TYR A 139 16.62 6.74 -9.81
CA TYR A 139 16.73 7.22 -11.19
C TYR A 139 17.37 8.60 -11.22
N ASP A 140 16.82 9.53 -10.42
CA ASP A 140 17.30 10.90 -10.34
C ASP A 140 18.46 11.07 -9.35
N LYS A 141 18.81 10.01 -8.61
CA LYS A 141 19.80 10.03 -7.51
C LYS A 141 19.49 11.11 -6.46
N LYS A 142 18.20 11.38 -6.25
CA LYS A 142 17.72 12.45 -5.37
C LYS A 142 17.35 11.91 -4.01
N PHE A 143 17.88 12.53 -2.96
CA PHE A 143 17.54 12.22 -1.57
C PHE A 143 16.75 13.37 -0.95
N THR A 144 15.51 13.09 -0.54
CA THR A 144 14.60 14.10 0.03
C THR A 144 14.05 13.65 1.37
N GLN A 145 13.87 14.59 2.29
CA GLN A 145 13.00 14.39 3.43
C GLN A 145 11.55 14.60 2.98
N GLU A 146 10.68 13.69 3.39
CA GLU A 146 9.28 13.65 2.99
C GLU A 146 8.38 13.86 4.20
N HIS A 147 7.34 14.67 4.02
CA HIS A 147 6.36 14.97 5.06
C HIS A 147 4.96 14.59 4.60
N TYR A 148 4.13 14.19 5.56
CA TYR A 148 2.73 13.91 5.35
C TYR A 148 1.89 14.77 6.29
N ASP A 149 0.94 15.51 5.74
CA ASP A 149 0.06 16.38 6.51
C ASP A 149 -1.05 15.54 7.18
N HIS A 150 -0.75 15.03 8.37
CA HIS A 150 -1.67 14.22 9.14
C HIS A 150 -2.90 15.01 9.61
N ASP A 151 -2.74 16.31 9.87
CA ASP A 151 -3.84 17.15 10.35
C ASP A 151 -4.83 17.44 9.21
N GLN A 152 -4.32 17.77 8.03
CA GLN A 152 -5.15 17.88 6.81
C GLN A 152 -5.83 16.55 6.49
N MET A 153 -5.12 15.42 6.51
CA MET A 153 -5.72 14.10 6.26
C MET A 153 -6.85 13.80 7.26
N ARG A 154 -6.62 14.02 8.56
CA ARG A 154 -7.62 13.79 9.61
C ARG A 154 -8.82 14.71 9.46
N ARG A 155 -8.59 15.99 9.15
CA ARG A 155 -9.65 16.98 8.93
C ARG A 155 -10.54 16.57 7.75
N ILE A 156 -9.96 16.27 6.59
CA ILE A 156 -10.71 15.82 5.40
C ILE A 156 -11.53 14.56 5.71
N ARG A 157 -10.92 13.57 6.36
CA ARG A 157 -11.63 12.34 6.75
C ARG A 157 -12.75 12.60 7.74
N LYS A 158 -12.55 13.48 8.70
CA LYS A 158 -13.58 13.88 9.67
C LYS A 158 -14.74 14.59 8.99
N GLU A 159 -14.47 15.53 8.09
CA GLU A 159 -15.49 16.20 7.27
C GLU A 159 -16.32 15.19 6.46
N SER A 160 -15.67 14.21 5.82
CA SER A 160 -16.37 13.14 5.09
C SER A 160 -17.22 12.25 6.01
N ILE A 161 -16.71 11.90 7.20
CA ILE A 161 -17.45 11.13 8.20
C ILE A 161 -18.68 11.90 8.69
N ASP A 162 -18.53 13.21 8.97
CA ASP A 162 -19.61 14.04 9.48
C ASP A 162 -20.71 14.23 8.44
N LYS A 163 -20.34 14.42 7.16
CA LYS A 163 -21.30 14.39 6.04
C LYS A 163 -22.01 13.05 5.92
N ALA A 164 -21.27 11.95 5.97
CA ALA A 164 -21.84 10.60 5.88
C ALA A 164 -22.75 10.27 7.07
N ALA A 165 -22.52 10.81 8.27
CA ALA A 165 -23.39 10.58 9.42
C ALA A 165 -24.85 11.04 9.17
N MET A 166 -25.01 12.09 8.35
CA MET A 166 -26.31 12.64 7.95
C MET A 166 -26.97 11.90 6.78
N ALA A 167 -26.24 11.05 6.04
CA ALA A 167 -26.75 10.30 4.90
C ALA A 167 -27.90 9.36 5.29
N GLY A 168 -28.94 9.25 4.45
CA GLY A 168 -30.05 8.32 4.63
C GLY A 168 -29.80 6.97 3.96
N THR A 169 -29.22 7.01 2.76
CA THR A 169 -28.95 5.85 1.90
C THR A 169 -27.45 5.70 1.64
N PHE A 170 -26.94 4.48 1.86
CA PHE A 170 -25.53 4.14 1.67
C PHE A 170 -25.34 3.15 0.52
N GLY A 171 -24.41 3.47 -0.38
CA GLY A 171 -23.87 2.52 -1.36
C GLY A 171 -22.70 1.76 -0.76
N VAL A 172 -22.85 0.46 -0.53
CA VAL A 172 -21.77 -0.41 -0.02
C VAL A 172 -21.07 -1.03 -1.23
N ILE A 173 -19.93 -0.46 -1.61
CA ILE A 173 -19.16 -0.89 -2.78
C ILE A 173 -18.28 -2.09 -2.41
N VAL A 174 -18.34 -3.13 -3.22
CA VAL A 174 -17.45 -4.30 -3.15
C VAL A 174 -16.58 -4.34 -4.38
N GLY A 175 -15.26 -4.28 -4.18
CA GLY A 175 -14.29 -4.45 -5.26
C GLY A 175 -14.35 -5.87 -5.82
N THR A 176 -14.40 -6.03 -7.13
CA THR A 176 -14.40 -7.35 -7.79
C THR A 176 -13.08 -7.68 -8.50
N LEU A 177 -12.10 -6.78 -8.47
CA LEU A 177 -10.76 -7.03 -9.00
C LEU A 177 -9.92 -7.90 -8.06
N GLY A 178 -9.48 -9.04 -8.56
CA GLY A 178 -8.61 -9.96 -7.83
C GLY A 178 -9.23 -10.39 -6.50
N ARG A 179 -8.51 -10.17 -5.40
CA ARG A 179 -9.01 -10.39 -4.03
C ARG A 179 -9.32 -9.10 -3.27
N GLN A 180 -9.64 -8.04 -3.98
CA GLN A 180 -10.21 -6.87 -3.33
C GLN A 180 -11.61 -7.21 -2.83
N GLY A 181 -12.03 -6.57 -1.74
CA GLY A 181 -13.32 -6.81 -1.12
C GLY A 181 -13.36 -7.99 -0.15
N SER A 182 -14.39 -8.02 0.69
CA SER A 182 -14.59 -9.09 1.67
C SER A 182 -16.09 -9.22 1.97
N PRO A 183 -16.74 -10.31 1.56
CA PRO A 183 -18.17 -10.54 1.83
C PRO A 183 -18.51 -10.42 3.32
N LYS A 184 -17.63 -10.94 4.20
CA LYS A 184 -17.79 -10.82 5.66
C LYS A 184 -17.81 -9.37 6.13
N VAL A 185 -16.97 -8.51 5.55
CA VAL A 185 -16.95 -7.07 5.88
C VAL A 185 -18.20 -6.39 5.33
N VAL A 186 -18.65 -6.77 4.12
CA VAL A 186 -19.90 -6.25 3.52
C VAL A 186 -21.09 -6.58 4.42
N GLU A 187 -21.27 -7.84 4.79
CA GLU A 187 -22.34 -8.30 5.69
C GLU A 187 -22.30 -7.55 7.02
N HIS A 188 -21.11 -7.38 7.60
CA HIS A 188 -20.95 -6.60 8.82
C HIS A 188 -21.39 -5.15 8.65
N ILE A 189 -20.90 -4.46 7.61
CA ILE A 189 -21.21 -3.05 7.38
C ILE A 189 -22.69 -2.84 7.07
N VAL A 190 -23.28 -3.66 6.20
CA VAL A 190 -24.71 -3.62 5.88
C VAL A 190 -25.54 -3.77 7.15
N LYS A 191 -25.27 -4.79 7.96
CA LYS A 191 -25.97 -5.00 9.24
C LYS A 191 -25.87 -3.78 10.16
N ARG A 192 -24.68 -3.18 10.28
CA ARG A 192 -24.46 -2.00 11.14
C ARG A 192 -25.20 -0.76 10.65
N LEU A 193 -25.36 -0.59 9.35
CA LEU A 193 -26.13 0.50 8.75
C LEU A 193 -27.64 0.28 8.95
N GLU A 194 -28.13 -0.94 8.76
CA GLU A 194 -29.52 -1.32 9.01
C GLU A 194 -29.92 -1.14 10.49
N GLU A 195 -29.05 -1.55 11.43
CA GLU A 195 -29.22 -1.30 12.88
C GLU A 195 -29.32 0.19 13.23
N LYS A 196 -28.88 1.08 12.33
CA LYS A 196 -28.98 2.54 12.45
C LYS A 196 -30.07 3.14 11.56
N ASN A 197 -30.99 2.31 11.07
CA ASN A 197 -32.10 2.70 10.20
C ASN A 197 -31.63 3.42 8.91
N LYS A 198 -30.45 3.07 8.40
CA LYS A 198 -29.94 3.57 7.12
C LYS A 198 -30.34 2.59 6.01
N GLN A 199 -30.77 3.11 4.87
CA GLN A 199 -31.01 2.29 3.68
C GLN A 199 -29.66 1.89 3.07
N THR A 200 -29.57 0.68 2.51
CA THR A 200 -28.32 0.19 1.93
C THR A 200 -28.53 -0.41 0.55
N VAL A 201 -27.56 -0.20 -0.34
CA VAL A 201 -27.49 -0.85 -1.65
C VAL A 201 -26.08 -1.41 -1.81
N VAL A 202 -25.96 -2.72 -2.03
CA VAL A 202 -24.65 -3.35 -2.30
C VAL A 202 -24.33 -3.20 -3.79
N ILE A 203 -23.16 -2.65 -4.10
CA ILE A 203 -22.74 -2.34 -5.47
C ILE A 203 -21.44 -3.07 -5.77
N LEU A 204 -21.42 -3.92 -6.80
CA LEU A 204 -20.22 -4.62 -7.24
C LEU A 204 -19.53 -3.82 -8.34
N LEU A 205 -18.28 -3.41 -8.12
CA LEU A 205 -17.48 -2.68 -9.11
C LEU A 205 -16.09 -3.29 -9.25
N SER A 206 -15.64 -3.47 -10.49
CA SER A 206 -14.24 -3.82 -10.75
C SER A 206 -13.33 -2.63 -10.46
N GLU A 207 -13.68 -1.47 -11.02
CA GLU A 207 -12.90 -0.24 -10.92
C GLU A 207 -13.79 0.92 -10.49
N LEU A 208 -13.27 1.71 -9.56
CA LEU A 208 -13.98 2.84 -8.97
C LEU A 208 -13.46 4.14 -9.59
N PHE A 209 -14.37 4.92 -10.15
CA PHE A 209 -14.12 6.24 -10.71
C PHE A 209 -15.24 7.18 -10.27
N PRO A 210 -14.96 8.46 -9.98
CA PRO A 210 -15.98 9.44 -9.61
C PRO A 210 -17.18 9.45 -10.57
N ASP A 211 -16.93 9.52 -11.88
CA ASP A 211 -17.97 9.54 -12.91
C ASP A 211 -18.92 8.33 -12.87
N LYS A 212 -18.45 7.15 -12.41
CA LYS A 212 -19.31 5.98 -12.23
C LYS A 212 -20.17 6.10 -10.98
N LEU A 213 -19.63 6.68 -9.91
CA LEU A 213 -20.35 6.87 -8.65
C LEU A 213 -21.43 7.95 -8.78
N ASP A 214 -21.20 8.97 -9.61
CA ASP A 214 -22.15 10.04 -9.89
C ASP A 214 -23.45 9.54 -10.58
N LEU A 215 -23.41 8.35 -11.19
CA LEU A 215 -24.60 7.72 -11.79
C LEU A 215 -25.61 7.20 -10.75
N PHE A 216 -25.22 7.05 -9.47
CA PHE A 216 -26.09 6.57 -8.40
C PHE A 216 -26.79 7.73 -7.69
N TYR A 217 -27.74 8.37 -8.40
CA TYR A 217 -28.44 9.59 -7.97
C TYR A 217 -29.26 9.49 -6.66
N ASN A 218 -29.56 8.27 -6.19
CA ASN A 218 -30.30 8.01 -4.94
C ASN A 218 -29.40 7.50 -3.79
N VAL A 219 -28.08 7.69 -3.88
CA VAL A 219 -27.12 7.30 -2.84
C VAL A 219 -26.47 8.55 -2.25
N ASP A 220 -26.57 8.71 -0.93
CA ASP A 220 -26.08 9.90 -0.23
C ASP A 220 -24.60 9.77 0.18
N ALA A 221 -24.14 8.55 0.45
CA ALA A 221 -22.77 8.26 0.85
C ALA A 221 -22.34 6.85 0.41
N PHE A 222 -21.03 6.66 0.23
CA PHE A 222 -20.46 5.36 -0.12
C PHE A 222 -19.55 4.82 0.99
N VAL A 223 -19.62 3.52 1.22
CA VAL A 223 -18.61 2.77 1.97
C VAL A 223 -17.93 1.82 1.00
N GLN A 224 -16.63 1.98 0.83
CA GLN A 224 -15.86 1.22 -0.14
C GLN A 224 -15.09 0.10 0.54
N ILE A 225 -15.35 -1.14 0.10
CA ILE A 225 -14.69 -2.36 0.56
C ILE A 225 -13.93 -2.94 -0.64
N ALA A 226 -12.80 -2.32 -0.96
CA ALA A 226 -11.85 -2.74 -2.01
C ALA A 226 -10.41 -2.32 -1.62
N CYS A 227 -9.65 -1.67 -2.50
CA CYS A 227 -8.35 -1.07 -2.15
C CYS A 227 -8.50 0.13 -1.19
N PRO A 228 -7.87 0.15 0.00
CA PRO A 228 -8.05 1.22 1.00
C PRO A 228 -7.40 2.56 0.63
N ARG A 229 -6.73 2.66 -0.52
CA ARG A 229 -6.09 3.89 -1.00
C ARG A 229 -6.99 4.74 -1.89
N LEU A 230 -8.23 4.31 -2.13
CA LEU A 230 -9.20 5.02 -2.96
C LEU A 230 -10.04 6.06 -2.19
N SER A 231 -10.05 6.00 -0.85
CA SER A 231 -10.91 6.82 0.04
C SER A 231 -10.13 7.58 1.11
#